data_AF-A0A7C7YVB9-F1
#
_entry.id   AF-A0A7C7YVB9-F1
#
_cell.length_a   1.000
_cell.length_b   1.000
_cell.length_c   1.000
_cell.angle_alpha   90.00
_cell.angle_beta   90.00
_cell.angle_gamma   90.00
#
_symmetry.space_group_name_H-M   'P 1'
#
loop_
_entity.id
_entity.type
_entity.pdbx_description
1 polymer ?
#
loop_
_entity_poly.entity_id
_entity_poly.type
_entity_poly.pdbx_seq_one_letter_code
_entity_poly.pdbx_strand_id
1 'polypeptide(L)'
;MVRPGRQLASWKRVVRRRHRTWMLSMTLASLGWGTVWLTLVLMKLAPGWAPGVELAEWIASGFALAGLCCGFFTLRAKLAWILITLVPLGANASLLVLPWIIPDPAALFAG
;
A
#
# COMPACT_ATOMS: atom_id res chain seq x y z
N MET A 1 16.33 27.86 -31.85
CA MET A 1 16.31 26.38 -31.95
C MET A 1 16.11 25.76 -30.57
N VAL A 2 14.96 25.11 -30.34
CA VAL A 2 14.70 24.32 -29.11
C VAL A 2 15.56 23.06 -29.19
N ARG A 3 16.45 22.82 -28.21
CA ARG A 3 17.29 21.61 -28.17
C ARG A 3 16.46 20.40 -27.75
N PRO A 4 16.14 19.43 -28.63
CA PRO A 4 15.23 18.31 -28.32
C PRO A 4 15.73 17.43 -27.16
N GLY A 5 17.05 17.35 -26.94
CA GLY A 5 17.64 16.59 -25.84
C GLY A 5 17.26 17.08 -24.44
N ARG A 6 17.02 18.39 -24.24
CA ARG A 6 16.63 18.94 -22.92
C ARG A 6 15.21 18.53 -22.52
N GLN A 7 14.29 18.45 -23.49
CA GLN A 7 12.92 17.97 -23.25
C GLN A 7 12.91 16.47 -22.91
N LEU A 8 13.67 15.64 -23.64
CA LEU A 8 13.76 14.20 -23.33
C LEU A 8 14.32 13.95 -21.91
N ALA A 9 15.33 14.73 -21.50
CA ALA A 9 15.91 14.62 -20.16
C ALA A 9 14.95 15.07 -19.04
N SER A 10 14.12 16.10 -19.27
CA SER A 10 13.11 16.54 -18.30
C SER A 10 11.99 15.51 -18.17
N TRP A 11 11.50 14.96 -19.29
CA TRP A 11 10.51 13.87 -19.30
C TRP A 11 11.00 12.64 -18.55
N LYS A 12 12.24 12.18 -18.79
CA LYS A 12 12.83 11.04 -18.06
C LYS A 12 12.88 11.29 -16.54
N ARG A 13 13.21 12.50 -16.09
CA ARG A 13 13.21 12.86 -14.66
C ARG A 13 11.81 12.82 -14.05
N VAL A 14 10.81 13.35 -14.74
CA VAL A 14 9.42 13.35 -14.26
C VAL A 14 8.89 11.92 -14.13
N VAL A 15 9.12 11.08 -15.14
CA VAL A 15 8.71 9.66 -15.12
C VAL A 15 9.39 8.90 -13.97
N ARG A 16 10.70 9.07 -13.78
CA ARG A 16 11.43 8.42 -12.68
C ARG A 16 10.92 8.83 -11.30
N ARG A 17 10.60 10.11 -11.09
CA ARG A 17 10.03 10.59 -9.82
C ARG A 17 8.67 9.95 -9.55
N ARG A 18 7.78 9.89 -10.54
CA ARG A 18 6.46 9.24 -10.44
C ARG A 18 6.58 7.74 -10.17
N HIS A 19 7.50 7.07 -10.86
CA HIS A 19 7.74 5.66 -10.60
C HIS A 19 8.23 5.42 -9.17
N ARG A 20 9.07 6.29 -8.61
CA ARG A 20 9.52 6.19 -7.21
C ARG A 20 8.39 6.40 -6.21
N THR A 21 7.52 7.37 -6.42
CA THR A 21 6.35 7.57 -5.53
C THR A 21 5.35 6.43 -5.62
N TRP A 22 5.13 5.91 -6.83
CA TRP A 22 4.34 4.71 -7.06
C TRP A 22 4.92 3.49 -6.35
N MET A 23 6.23 3.22 -6.52
CA MET A 23 6.92 2.13 -5.84
C MET A 23 6.82 2.26 -4.32
N LEU A 24 6.99 3.47 -3.77
CA LEU A 24 6.86 3.72 -2.34
C LEU A 24 5.44 3.39 -1.83
N SER A 25 4.40 3.86 -2.55
CA SER A 25 3.01 3.56 -2.22
C SER A 25 2.72 2.05 -2.24
N MET A 26 3.29 1.33 -3.21
CA MET A 26 3.19 -0.12 -3.27
C MET A 26 3.97 -0.84 -2.17
N THR A 27 5.18 -0.40 -1.84
CA THR A 27 5.97 -0.98 -0.76
C THR A 27 5.24 -0.83 0.58
N LEU A 28 4.62 0.32 0.83
CA LEU A 28 3.82 0.54 2.04
C LEU A 28 2.61 -0.38 2.08
N ALA A 29 1.88 -0.56 0.96
CA ALA A 29 0.80 -1.53 0.87
C ALA A 29 1.28 -2.96 1.20
N SER A 30 2.41 -3.37 0.61
CA SER A 30 3.00 -4.69 0.84
C SER A 30 3.44 -4.91 2.29
N LEU A 31 3.98 -3.88 2.96
CA LEU A 31 4.34 -3.96 4.38
C LEU A 31 3.11 -4.08 5.28
N GLY A 32 2.06 -3.29 5.00
CA GLY A 32 0.80 -3.38 5.74
C GLY A 32 0.14 -4.76 5.59
N TRP A 33 0.00 -5.25 4.35
CA TRP A 33 -0.50 -6.60 4.09
C TRP A 33 0.40 -7.69 4.67
N GLY A 34 1.73 -7.50 4.60
CA GLY A 34 2.70 -8.42 5.19
C GLY A 34 2.50 -8.56 6.70
N THR A 35 2.17 -7.45 7.39
CA THR A 35 1.88 -7.46 8.82
C THR A 35 0.62 -8.27 9.11
N VAL A 36 -0.47 -8.04 8.35
CA VAL A 36 -1.71 -8.81 8.48
C VAL A 36 -1.45 -10.31 8.28
N TRP A 37 -0.84 -10.69 7.14
CA TRP A 37 -0.57 -12.09 6.84
C TRP A 37 0.34 -12.76 7.87
N LEU A 38 1.38 -12.06 8.34
CA LEU A 38 2.27 -12.59 9.37
C LEU A 38 1.51 -12.88 10.66
N THR A 39 0.65 -11.96 11.09
CA THR A 39 -0.19 -12.15 12.28
C THR A 39 -1.12 -13.34 12.11
N LEU A 40 -1.80 -13.48 10.95
CA LEU A 40 -2.69 -14.61 10.67
C LEU A 40 -1.94 -15.96 10.68
N VAL A 41 -0.74 -15.99 10.09
CA VAL A 41 0.11 -17.18 10.09
C VAL A 41 0.55 -17.55 11.50
N LEU A 42 0.94 -16.56 12.32
CA LEU A 42 1.31 -16.79 13.71
C LEU A 42 0.13 -17.26 14.55
N MET A 43 -1.05 -16.69 14.38
CA MET A 43 -2.28 -17.16 15.05
C MET A 43 -2.55 -18.63 14.76
N LYS A 44 -2.32 -19.06 13.52
CA LYS A 44 -2.55 -20.45 13.10
C LYS A 44 -1.46 -21.43 13.56
N LEU A 45 -0.18 -21.05 13.46
CA LEU A 45 0.95 -21.96 13.67
C LEU A 45 1.52 -21.91 15.09
N ALA A 46 1.44 -20.75 15.75
CA ALA A 46 2.06 -20.50 17.04
C ALA A 46 1.26 -19.46 17.83
N PRO A 47 0.02 -19.78 18.27
CA PRO A 47 -0.89 -18.80 18.87
C PRO A 47 -0.30 -18.11 20.12
N GLY A 48 0.58 -18.78 20.86
CA GLY A 48 1.28 -18.18 22.02
C GLY A 48 2.30 -17.08 21.66
N TRP A 49 2.67 -16.94 20.39
CA TRP A 49 3.59 -15.91 19.87
C TRP A 49 2.89 -14.90 18.97
N ALA A 50 1.59 -15.05 18.74
CA ALA A 50 0.85 -14.16 17.86
C ALA A 50 0.69 -12.77 18.51
N PRO A 51 1.07 -11.68 17.82
CA PRO A 51 0.77 -10.34 18.30
C PRO A 51 -0.75 -10.13 18.31
N GLY A 52 -1.22 -9.27 19.22
CA GLY A 52 -2.63 -8.90 19.26
C GLY A 52 -3.10 -8.36 17.91
N VAL A 53 -4.32 -8.74 17.50
CA VAL A 53 -4.97 -8.26 16.27
C VAL A 53 -4.89 -6.73 16.18
N GLU A 54 -5.24 -6.05 17.27
CA GLU A 54 -5.29 -4.59 17.33
C GLU A 54 -3.93 -3.96 17.00
N LEU A 55 -2.83 -4.55 17.48
CA LEU A 55 -1.48 -4.07 17.16
C LEU A 55 -1.16 -4.23 15.67
N ALA A 56 -1.53 -5.38 15.08
CA ALA A 56 -1.34 -5.63 13.66
C ALA A 56 -2.16 -4.65 12.80
N GLU A 57 -3.38 -4.34 13.22
CA GLU A 57 -4.25 -3.36 12.55
C GLU A 57 -3.69 -1.94 12.63
N TRP A 58 -3.18 -1.51 13.79
CA TRP A 58 -2.53 -0.19 13.92
C TRP A 58 -1.32 -0.05 13.00
N ILE A 59 -0.46 -1.07 12.97
CA ILE A 59 0.73 -1.09 12.11
C ILE A 59 0.32 -1.07 10.63
N ALA A 60 -0.61 -1.95 10.24
CA ALA A 60 -1.08 -2.03 8.87
C ALA A 60 -1.77 -0.75 8.41
N SER A 61 -2.58 -0.13 9.28
CA SER A 61 -3.26 1.14 9.02
C SER A 61 -2.28 2.30 8.87
N GLY A 62 -1.21 2.34 9.68
CA GLY A 62 -0.14 3.33 9.55
C GLY A 62 0.54 3.28 8.19
N PHE A 63 0.90 2.07 7.74
CA PHE A 63 1.45 1.88 6.39
C PHE A 63 0.45 2.22 5.30
N ALA A 64 -0.81 1.79 5.44
CA ALA A 64 -1.87 2.04 4.48
C ALA A 64 -2.16 3.53 4.28
N LEU A 65 -2.24 4.30 5.37
CA LEU A 65 -2.47 5.75 5.32
C LEU A 65 -1.32 6.47 4.60
N ALA A 66 -0.06 6.14 4.96
CA ALA A 66 1.11 6.69 4.29
C ALA A 66 1.15 6.30 2.79
N GLY A 67 0.78 5.05 2.48
CA GLY A 67 0.71 4.53 1.13
C GLY A 67 -0.36 5.23 0.28
N LEU A 68 -1.54 5.49 0.84
CA LEU A 68 -2.59 6.27 0.18
C LEU A 68 -2.14 7.69 -0.12
N CYS A 69 -1.56 8.39 0.86
CA CYS A 69 -1.02 9.74 0.66
C CYS A 69 -0.02 9.76 -0.52
N CYS A 70 0.91 8.80 -0.57
CA CYS A 70 1.85 8.65 -1.69
C CYS A 70 1.13 8.37 -3.02
N GLY A 71 0.10 7.51 -3.02
CA GLY A 71 -0.72 7.19 -4.19
C GLY A 71 -1.44 8.42 -4.74
N PHE A 72 -2.07 9.22 -3.89
CA PHE A 72 -2.75 10.46 -4.29
C PHE A 72 -1.78 11.48 -4.91
N PHE A 73 -0.57 11.64 -4.36
CA PHE A 73 0.44 12.51 -4.99
C PHE A 73 0.90 12.02 -6.37
N THR A 74 0.67 10.74 -6.68
CA THR A 74 1.03 10.13 -7.97
C THR A 74 -0.07 10.31 -9.02
N LEU A 75 -1.33 10.58 -8.62
CA LEU A 75 -2.45 10.90 -9.51
C LEU A 75 -2.23 12.26 -10.20
N ARG A 76 -1.76 12.23 -11.45
CA ARG A 76 -1.75 13.38 -12.37
C ARG A 76 -2.38 12.92 -13.69
N ALA A 77 -3.23 13.76 -14.27
CA ALA A 77 -4.26 13.55 -15.32
C ALA A 77 -3.90 12.84 -16.65
N LYS A 78 -2.88 11.96 -16.70
CA LYS A 78 -2.67 11.04 -17.83
C LYS A 78 -3.32 9.70 -17.49
N LEU A 79 -4.31 9.29 -18.30
CA LEU A 79 -5.12 8.08 -18.10
C LEU A 79 -4.29 6.84 -17.71
N ALA A 80 -3.18 6.58 -18.41
CA ALA A 80 -2.30 5.45 -18.12
C ALA A 80 -1.75 5.45 -16.68
N TRP A 81 -1.38 6.63 -16.14
CA TRP A 81 -0.92 6.74 -14.76
C TRP A 81 -2.05 6.58 -13.76
N ILE A 82 -3.27 7.01 -14.10
CA ILE A 82 -4.44 6.80 -13.23
C ILE A 82 -4.66 5.30 -13.05
N LEU A 83 -4.72 4.54 -14.15
CA LEU A 83 -4.91 3.09 -14.10
C LEU A 83 -3.84 2.38 -13.27
N ILE A 84 -2.56 2.75 -13.46
CA ILE A 84 -1.44 2.16 -12.70
C ILE A 84 -1.49 2.54 -11.22
N THR A 85 -1.96 3.75 -10.89
CA THR A 85 -2.03 4.25 -9.51
C THR A 85 -3.26 3.73 -8.76
N LEU A 86 -4.30 3.28 -9.46
CA LEU A 86 -5.45 2.63 -8.84
C LEU A 86 -5.06 1.33 -8.12
N VAL A 87 -4.04 0.61 -8.59
CA VAL A 87 -3.59 -0.63 -7.94
C VAL A 87 -3.08 -0.38 -6.50
N PRO A 88 -2.08 0.50 -6.26
CA PRO A 88 -1.64 0.78 -4.90
C PRO A 88 -2.71 1.52 -4.08
N LEU A 89 -3.54 2.37 -4.70
CA LEU A 89 -4.64 3.02 -3.98
C LEU A 89 -5.64 1.99 -3.47
N GLY A 90 -6.04 1.04 -4.30
CA GLY A 90 -6.92 -0.06 -3.93
C GLY A 90 -6.30 -0.94 -2.85
N ALA A 91 -5.02 -1.29 -2.97
CA ALA A 91 -4.33 -2.14 -1.99
C ALA A 91 -4.17 -1.48 -0.61
N ASN A 92 -3.90 -0.17 -0.56
CA ASN A 92 -3.85 0.56 0.71
C ASN A 92 -5.26 0.85 1.25
N ALA A 93 -6.23 1.18 0.39
CA ALA A 93 -7.61 1.40 0.81
C ALA A 93 -8.23 0.13 1.39
N SER A 94 -7.97 -1.04 0.81
CA SER A 94 -8.49 -2.31 1.31
C SER A 94 -7.94 -2.67 2.70
N LEU A 95 -6.69 -2.27 3.02
CA LEU A 95 -6.16 -2.40 4.38
C LEU A 95 -6.91 -1.53 5.39
N LEU A 96 -7.22 -0.29 5.03
CA LEU A 96 -8.00 0.58 5.91
C LEU A 96 -9.44 0.08 6.08
N VAL A 97 -10.02 -0.48 5.02
CA VAL A 97 -11.39 -1.01 5.05
C VAL A 97 -11.48 -2.34 5.82
N LEU A 98 -10.36 -3.04 6.00
CA LEU A 98 -10.30 -4.38 6.59
C LEU A 98 -11.03 -4.52 7.94
N PRO A 99 -10.89 -3.61 8.93
CA PRO A 99 -11.57 -3.75 10.23
C PRO A 99 -13.10 -3.68 10.14
N TRP A 100 -13.64 -3.03 9.11
CA TRP A 100 -15.09 -3.01 8.87
C TRP A 100 -15.60 -4.27 8.18
N ILE A 101 -14.75 -4.96 7.40
CA ILE A 101 -15.10 -6.22 6.73
C ILE A 101 -14.98 -7.39 7.71
N ILE A 102 -13.97 -7.36 8.58
CA ILE A 102 -13.67 -8.42 9.54
C ILE A 102 -13.63 -7.78 10.94
N PRO A 103 -14.78 -7.64 11.61
CA PRO A 103 -14.86 -6.98 12.92
C PRO A 103 -14.14 -7.76 14.03
N ASP A 104 -14.05 -9.08 13.86
CA ASP A 104 -13.35 -9.97 14.78
C ASP A 104 -12.54 -11.00 13.96
N PRO A 105 -11.30 -10.67 13.56
CA PRO A 105 -10.46 -11.60 12.82
C PRO A 105 -9.98 -12.76 13.68
N ALA A 106 -10.04 -12.65 15.02
CA ALA A 106 -9.75 -13.78 15.90
C ALA A 106 -10.86 -14.85 15.81
N ALA A 107 -12.11 -14.43 15.60
CA ALA A 107 -13.24 -15.35 15.39
C ALA A 107 -13.08 -16.22 14.13
N LEU A 108 -12.34 -15.79 13.12
CA LEU A 108 -12.06 -16.60 11.92
C LEU A 108 -11.19 -17.83 12.20
N PHE A 109 -10.47 -17.85 13.33
CA PHE A 109 -9.56 -18.93 13.72
C PHE A 109 -9.96 -19.62 15.03
N ALA A 110 -11.11 -19.27 15.60
CA ALA A 110 -11.64 -19.85 16.83
C ALA A 110 -12.43 -21.17 16.61
N GLY A 111 -12.38 -21.75 15.41
CA GLY A 111 -13.08 -22.98 15.02
C GLY A 111 -12.20 -24.22 15.06
#